data_AF-A0A3D4BSH2-F1
#
_entry.id   AF-A0A3D4BSH2-F1
#
_cell.length_a   1.000
_cell.length_b   1.000
_cell.length_c   1.000
_cell.angle_alpha   90.00
_cell.angle_beta   90.00
_cell.angle_gamma   90.00
#
_symmetry.space_group_name_H-M   'P 1'
#
loop_
_entity.id
_entity.type
_entity.pdbx_description
1 polymer ?
#
loop_
_entity_poly.entity_id
_entity_poly.type
_entity_poly.pdbx_seq_one_letter_code
_entity_poly.pdbx_strand_id
1 'polypeptide(L)'
;MNAIDRIRASVHDYWLSFLDRVPDLILGMIILILSFIISRWISSFFRSRMSVRMDDPLLSNFLARITRYTLAILGVLLAFHVMGLTGIAASLLAGAGVGAL
;
A
#
# COMPACT_ATOMS: atom_id res chain seq x y z
N MET A 1 -11.99 -22.22 -37.25
CA MET A 1 -11.51 -20.93 -36.72
C MET A 1 -10.01 -20.86 -36.92
N ASN A 2 -9.52 -19.82 -37.57
CA ASN A 2 -8.11 -19.69 -37.91
C ASN A 2 -7.31 -19.19 -36.69
N ALA A 3 -6.01 -19.44 -36.64
CA ALA A 3 -5.15 -19.02 -35.52
C ALA A 3 -5.20 -17.49 -35.27
N ILE A 4 -5.36 -16.71 -36.35
CA ILE A 4 -5.49 -15.25 -36.30
C ILE A 4 -6.76 -14.81 -35.56
N ASP A 5 -7.87 -15.54 -35.73
CA ASP A 5 -9.14 -15.24 -35.06
C ASP A 5 -9.02 -15.46 -33.55
N ARG A 6 -8.30 -16.51 -33.14
CA ARG A 6 -8.05 -16.81 -31.71
C ARG A 6 -7.23 -15.72 -31.05
N ILE A 7 -6.15 -15.26 -31.69
CA ILE A 7 -5.30 -14.20 -31.15
C ILE A 7 -6.08 -12.89 -31.02
N ARG A 8 -6.86 -12.53 -32.04
CA ARG A 8 -7.71 -11.33 -32.01
C ARG A 8 -8.73 -11.40 -30.86
N ALA A 9 -9.38 -12.55 -30.68
CA ALA A 9 -10.34 -12.75 -29.60
C ALA A 9 -9.67 -12.63 -28.23
N SER A 10 -8.52 -13.27 -28.01
CA SER A 10 -7.80 -13.17 -26.74
C SER A 10 -7.35 -11.74 -26.42
N VAL A 11 -6.83 -10.99 -27.40
CA VAL A 11 -6.43 -9.59 -27.19
C VAL A 11 -7.64 -8.73 -26.81
N HIS A 12 -8.78 -8.94 -27.46
CA HIS A 12 -10.01 -8.22 -27.12
C HIS A 12 -10.48 -8.54 -25.70
N ASP A 13 -10.44 -9.82 -25.31
CA ASP A 13 -10.85 -10.28 -23.99
C ASP A 13 -9.94 -9.74 -22.87
N TYR A 14 -8.63 -9.71 -23.09
CA TYR A 14 -7.67 -9.07 -22.18
C TYR A 14 -7.92 -7.56 -22.06
N TRP A 15 -8.25 -6.89 -23.18
CA TRP A 15 -8.54 -5.47 -23.17
C TRP A 15 -9.80 -5.14 -22.36
N LEU A 16 -10.87 -5.92 -22.54
CA LEU A 16 -12.10 -5.78 -21.75
C LEU A 16 -11.84 -6.04 -20.26
N SER A 17 -11.17 -7.14 -19.95
CA SER A 17 -10.81 -7.50 -18.58
C SER A 17 -9.96 -6.43 -17.89
N PHE A 18 -9.07 -5.76 -18.63
CA PHE A 18 -8.27 -4.65 -18.10
C PHE A 18 -9.16 -3.45 -17.76
N LEU A 19 -10.06 -3.06 -18.65
CA LEU A 19 -10.99 -1.95 -18.43
C LEU A 19 -11.90 -2.19 -17.22
N ASP A 20 -12.35 -3.43 -17.01
CA ASP A 20 -13.17 -3.80 -15.86
C ASP A 20 -12.44 -3.63 -14.52
N ARG A 21 -11.10 -3.65 -14.50
CA ARG A 21 -10.27 -3.46 -13.30
C ARG A 21 -9.83 -2.02 -13.08
N VAL A 22 -10.06 -1.12 -14.03
CA VAL A 22 -9.73 0.32 -13.88
C VAL A 22 -10.40 0.96 -12.64
N PRO A 23 -11.67 0.66 -12.30
CA PRO A 23 -12.28 1.18 -11.08
C PRO A 23 -11.53 0.78 -9.80
N ASP A 24 -11.07 -0.48 -9.72
CA ASP A 24 -10.30 -0.98 -8.58
C ASP A 24 -8.95 -0.26 -8.44
N LEU A 25 -8.30 0.08 -9.57
CA LEU A 25 -7.09 0.89 -9.59
C LEU A 25 -7.33 2.29 -9.03
N ILE A 26 -8.45 2.92 -9.40
CA ILE A 26 -8.83 4.24 -8.90
C ILE A 26 -9.11 4.18 -7.39
N LEU A 27 -9.90 3.19 -6.95
CA LEU A 27 -10.21 2.98 -5.53
C LEU A 27 -8.94 2.73 -4.71
N GLY A 28 -8.06 1.86 -5.19
CA GLY A 28 -6.76 1.62 -4.56
C GLY A 28 -5.93 2.90 -4.46
N MET A 29 -5.96 3.77 -5.47
CA MET A 29 -5.21 5.02 -5.45
C MET A 29 -5.75 5.99 -4.39
N ILE A 30 -7.08 6.06 -4.24
CA ILE A 30 -7.73 6.81 -3.17
C ILE A 30 -7.29 6.28 -1.81
N ILE A 31 -7.32 4.97 -1.62
CA ILE A 31 -6.89 4.31 -0.37
C ILE A 31 -5.43 4.63 -0.07
N LEU A 32 -4.56 4.62 -1.08
CA LEU A 32 -3.14 4.93 -0.93
C LEU A 32 -2.94 6.36 -0.42
N ILE A 33 -3.65 7.33 -0.99
CA ILE A 33 -3.63 8.73 -0.54
C ILE A 33 -4.15 8.83 0.91
N LEU A 34 -5.28 8.18 1.21
CA LEU A 34 -5.86 8.19 2.55
C LEU A 34 -4.92 7.58 3.59
N SER A 35 -4.23 6.48 3.25
CA SER A 35 -3.23 5.86 4.11
C SER A 35 -2.14 6.85 4.53
N PHE A 36 -1.60 7.63 3.58
CA PHE A 36 -0.56 8.62 3.89
C PHE A 36 -1.06 9.72 4.84
N ILE A 37 -2.31 10.17 4.67
CA ILE A 37 -2.96 11.16 5.53
C ILE A 37 -3.17 10.58 6.93
N ILE A 38 -3.78 9.39 7.01
CA ILE A 38 -4.09 8.70 8.26
C ILE A 38 -2.80 8.39 9.05
N SER A 39 -1.76 7.90 8.38
CA SER A 39 -0.48 7.57 9.01
C SER A 39 0.21 8.80 9.61
N ARG A 40 0.12 9.95 8.94
CA ARG A 40 0.62 11.23 9.47
C ARG A 40 -0.18 11.68 10.68
N TRP A 41 -1.51 11.62 10.60
CA TRP A 41 -2.39 12.03 11.68
C TRP A 41 -2.18 11.17 12.94
N ILE A 42 -2.16 9.85 12.79
CA ILE A 42 -1.92 8.90 13.89
C ILE A 42 -0.53 9.12 14.49
N SER A 43 0.53 9.23 13.69
CA SER A 43 1.89 9.48 14.19
C SER A 43 1.99 10.77 15.03
N SER A 44 1.29 11.83 14.61
CA SER A 44 1.24 13.09 15.36
C SER A 44 0.57 12.93 16.73
N PHE A 45 -0.50 12.13 16.80
CA PHE A 45 -1.18 11.81 18.05
C PHE A 45 -0.26 11.00 18.98
N PHE A 46 0.41 9.98 18.46
CA PHE A 46 1.39 9.18 19.21
C PHE A 46 2.51 10.04 19.78
N ARG A 47 3.07 10.96 18.99
CA ARG A 47 4.08 11.92 19.46
C ARG A 47 3.57 12.77 20.62
N SER A 48 2.35 13.32 20.52
CA SER A 48 1.76 14.15 21.57
C SER A 48 1.53 13.36 22.87
N ARG A 49 1.10 12.10 22.77
CA ARG A 49 0.84 11.24 23.92
C ARG A 49 2.12 10.75 24.59
N MET A 50 3.15 10.43 23.81
CA MET A 50 4.41 9.90 24.31
C MET A 50 5.32 10.98 24.90
N SER A 51 5.27 12.22 24.39
CA SER A 51 6.02 13.34 24.96
C SER A 51 5.65 13.66 26.41
N VAL A 52 4.51 13.17 26.90
CA VAL A 52 4.05 13.35 28.30
C VAL A 52 4.57 12.23 29.21
N ARG A 53 5.02 11.10 28.66
CA ARG A 53 5.42 9.90 29.42
C ARG A 53 6.89 9.51 29.27
N MET A 54 7.59 10.02 28.26
CA MET A 54 8.99 9.67 27.98
C MET A 54 9.89 10.87 28.25
N ASP A 55 10.83 10.71 29.18
CA ASP A 55 11.78 11.78 29.58
C ASP A 55 12.78 12.12 28.46
N ASP A 56 12.98 11.23 27.49
CA ASP A 56 13.86 11.45 26.34
C ASP A 56 13.05 11.82 25.07
N PRO A 57 13.13 13.08 24.59
CA PRO A 57 12.47 13.53 23.38
C PRO A 57 12.98 12.82 22.12
N LEU A 58 14.20 12.27 22.13
CA LEU A 58 14.74 11.50 21.02
C LEU A 58 13.98 10.19 20.83
N LEU A 59 13.75 9.45 21.91
CA LEU A 59 13.04 8.17 21.87
C LEU A 59 11.57 8.36 21.47
N SER A 60 10.90 9.39 21.98
CA SER A 60 9.54 9.74 21.58
C SER A 60 9.45 10.02 20.06
N ASN A 61 10.41 10.78 19.52
CA ASN A 61 10.46 11.09 18.10
C ASN A 61 10.83 9.88 17.23
N PHE A 62 11.63 8.95 17.73
CA PHE A 62 11.99 7.72 17.02
C PHE A 62 10.77 6.80 16.90
N LEU A 63 10.08 6.55 18.02
CA LEU A 63 8.93 5.65 18.06
C LEU A 63 7.76 6.19 17.23
N ALA A 64 7.48 7.49 17.31
CA ALA A 64 6.48 8.12 16.46
C ALA A 64 6.79 7.99 14.96
N ARG A 65 8.09 7.99 14.58
CA ARG A 65 8.54 7.78 13.20
C ARG A 65 8.36 6.34 12.75
N ILE A 66 8.71 5.37 13.58
CA ILE A 66 8.47 3.95 13.29
C ILE A 66 6.98 3.71 13.08
N THR A 67 6.14 4.15 14.02
CA THR A 67 4.67 4.00 13.90
C THR A 67 4.15 4.61 12.60
N ARG A 68 4.66 5.80 12.21
CA ARG A 68 4.28 6.43 10.93
C ARG A 68 4.60 5.54 9.73
N TYR A 69 5.83 5.01 9.66
CA TYR A 69 6.26 4.22 8.51
C TYR A 69 5.57 2.87 8.47
N THR A 70 5.40 2.20 9.61
CA THR A 70 4.64 0.94 9.68
C THR A 70 3.22 1.12 9.19
N LEU A 71 2.51 2.16 9.63
CA LEU A 71 1.14 2.44 9.17
C LEU A 71 1.09 2.78 7.67
N ALA A 72 2.05 3.56 7.18
CA ALA A 72 2.11 3.90 5.77
C ALA A 72 2.33 2.65 4.90
N ILE A 73 3.25 1.77 5.30
CA ILE A 73 3.51 0.49 4.62
C ILE A 73 2.25 -0.37 4.61
N LEU A 74 1.57 -0.53 5.75
CA LEU A 74 0.34 -1.31 5.85
C LEU A 74 -0.75 -0.79 4.89
N GLY A 75 -0.95 0.51 4.82
CA GLY A 75 -1.95 1.05 3.90
C GLY A 75 -1.53 1.02 2.43
N VAL A 76 -0.22 1.04 2.11
CA VAL A 76 0.26 0.75 0.74
C VAL A 76 -0.04 -0.71 0.36
N LEU A 77 0.22 -1.65 1.26
CA LEU A 77 -0.11 -3.07 1.04
C LEU A 77 -1.61 -3.27 0.83
N LEU A 78 -2.45 -2.57 1.61
CA LEU A 78 -3.90 -2.61 1.47
C LEU A 78 -4.36 -2.00 0.14
N ALA A 79 -3.79 -0.88 -0.28
CA ALA A 79 -4.06 -0.29 -1.59
C ALA A 79 -3.72 -1.26 -2.72
N PHE A 80 -2.54 -1.90 -2.67
CA PHE A 80 -2.13 -2.88 -3.68
C PHE A 80 -3.03 -4.12 -3.69
N HIS A 81 -3.54 -4.55 -2.54
CA HIS A 81 -4.51 -5.62 -2.47
C HIS A 81 -5.80 -5.27 -3.24
N VAL A 82 -6.34 -4.06 -3.01
CA VAL A 82 -7.55 -3.58 -3.72
C VAL A 82 -7.30 -3.45 -5.22
N MET A 83 -6.12 -2.98 -5.62
CA MET A 83 -5.73 -2.87 -7.04
C MET A 83 -5.52 -4.23 -7.74
N GLY A 84 -5.58 -5.36 -7.02
CA GLY A 84 -5.23 -6.68 -7.55
C GLY A 84 -3.71 -6.90 -7.73
N LEU A 85 -2.87 -6.04 -7.15
CA LEU A 85 -1.41 -6.08 -7.20
C LEU A 85 -0.81 -6.86 -6.02
N THR A 86 -1.50 -7.88 -5.52
CA THR A 86 -1.10 -8.65 -4.34
C THR A 86 0.26 -9.33 -4.49
N GLY A 87 0.62 -9.76 -5.70
CA GLY A 87 1.95 -10.31 -5.97
C GLY A 87 3.08 -9.30 -5.74
N ILE A 88 2.87 -8.03 -6.10
CA ILE A 88 3.82 -6.94 -5.85
C ILE A 88 3.88 -6.61 -4.35
N ALA A 89 2.71 -6.56 -3.69
CA ALA A 89 2.66 -6.35 -2.24
C ALA A 89 3.43 -7.44 -1.47
N ALA A 90 3.26 -8.69 -1.86
CA ALA A 90 3.93 -9.83 -1.24
C ALA A 90 5.45 -9.79 -1.45
N SER A 91 5.92 -9.47 -2.65
CA SER A 91 7.37 -9.38 -2.93
C SER A 91 8.03 -8.21 -2.18
N LEU A 92 7.35 -7.07 -2.08
CA LEU A 92 7.81 -5.94 -1.26
C LEU A 92 7.88 -6.30 0.22
N LEU A 93 6.86 -6.97 0.76
CA LEU A 93 6.84 -7.42 2.15
C LEU A 93 7.93 -8.46 2.43
N ALA A 94 8.13 -9.41 1.52
CA ALA A 94 9.19 -10.42 1.62
C ALA A 94 10.58 -9.77 1.59
N GLY A 95 10.82 -8.83 0.68
CA GLY A 95 12.07 -8.08 0.61
C GLY A 95 12.33 -7.24 1.86
N ALA A 96 11.30 -6.55 2.36
CA ALA A 96 11.38 -5.78 3.60
C ALA A 96 11.64 -6.69 4.83
N GLY A 97 11.04 -7.88 4.85
CA GLY A 97 11.27 -8.88 5.90
C GLY A 97 12.71 -9.39 5.90
N VAL A 98 13.26 -9.73 4.74
CA VAL A 98 14.65 -10.18 4.61
C VAL A 98 15.64 -9.06 4.94
N GLY A 99 15.34 -7.82 4.55
CA GLY A 99 16.20 -6.66 4.85
C GLY A 99 16.20 -6.19 6.31
N ALA A 100 15.31 -6.72 7.15
CA ALA A 100 15.24 -6.44 8.57
C ALA A 100 15.95 -7.49 9.46
N LEU A 101 16.48 -8.56 8.85
CA LEU A 101 17.25 -9.62 9.52
C LEU A 101 18.75 -9.31 9.57
#